data_AF-A0A6I1ZR92-F1
#
_entry.id   AF-A0A6I1ZR92-F1
#
_cell.length_a   1.000
_cell.length_b   1.000
_cell.length_c   1.000
_cell.angle_alpha   90.00
_cell.angle_beta   90.00
_cell.angle_gamma   90.00
#
_symmetry.space_group_name_H-M   'P 1'
#
loop_
_entity.id
_entity.type
_entity.pdbx_description
1 polymer ?
#
loop_
_entity_poly.entity_id
_entity_poly.type
_entity_poly.pdbx_seq_one_letter_code
_entity_poly.pdbx_strand_id
1 'polypeptide(L)' 'ALPVPLREHAEIQEDVVVTGANTYLEIWDQVLWEEEKAISQEQSWQIIESLERRDEPK' A
#
# COMPACT_ATOMS: atom_id res chain seq x y z
N ALA A 1 21.53 -1.50 -3.96
CA ALA A 1 20.96 -2.85 -3.74
C ALA A 1 20.07 -2.81 -2.49
N LEU A 2 18.92 -3.50 -2.50
CA LEU A 2 18.02 -3.58 -1.33
C LEU A 2 18.71 -4.35 -0.19
N PRO A 3 18.80 -3.81 1.05
CA PRO A 3 19.36 -4.52 2.19
C PRO A 3 18.65 -5.85 2.45
N VAL A 4 19.42 -6.90 2.75
CA VAL A 4 18.89 -8.26 2.96
C VAL A 4 17.80 -8.31 4.05
N PRO A 5 17.93 -7.65 5.21
CA PRO A 5 16.89 -7.71 6.24
C PRO A 5 15.54 -7.12 5.78
N LEU A 6 15.57 -6.09 4.91
CA LEU A 6 14.36 -5.49 4.37
C LEU A 6 13.74 -6.36 3.28
N ARG A 7 14.57 -7.04 2.48
CA ARG A 7 14.11 -8.02 1.50
C ARG A 7 13.39 -9.18 2.17
N GLU A 8 13.98 -9.74 3.22
CA GLU A 8 13.40 -10.86 3.97
C GLU A 8 12.12 -10.45 4.71
N HIS A 9 12.11 -9.27 5.33
CA HIS A 9 10.92 -8.76 6.01
C HIS A 9 9.74 -8.52 5.06
N ALA A 10 10.01 -8.03 3.85
CA ALA A 10 8.99 -7.80 2.83
C ALA A 10 8.67 -9.04 1.97
N GLU A 11 9.26 -10.20 2.30
CA GLU A 11 9.10 -11.47 1.58
C GLU A 11 9.38 -11.37 0.07
N ILE A 12 10.25 -10.43 -0.32
CA ILE A 12 10.54 -10.12 -1.72
C ILE A 12 11.35 -11.26 -2.35
N GLN A 13 10.77 -11.87 -3.39
CA GLN A 13 11.39 -12.91 -4.19
C GLN A 13 12.12 -12.31 -5.41
N GLU A 14 11.96 -12.93 -6.58
CA GLU A 14 12.61 -12.52 -7.83
C GLU A 14 11.91 -11.32 -8.47
N ASP A 15 10.58 -11.35 -8.51
CA ASP A 15 9.73 -10.27 -9.04
C ASP A 15 9.32 -9.28 -7.93
N VAL A 16 9.30 -8.00 -8.28
CA VAL A 16 8.92 -6.91 -7.36
C VAL A 16 8.00 -5.92 -8.03
N VAL A 17 7.07 -5.40 -7.25
CA VAL A 17 6.24 -4.25 -7.63
C VAL A 17 6.77 -3.02 -6.90
N VAL A 18 7.00 -1.94 -7.65
CA VAL A 18 7.40 -0.64 -7.09
C VAL A 18 6.27 0.35 -7.31
N THR A 19 5.77 0.94 -6.23
CA THR A 19 4.66 1.90 -6.25
C THR A 19 5.11 3.23 -5.67
N GLY A 20 4.49 4.31 -6.14
CA GLY A 20 4.73 5.67 -5.63
C GLY A 20 3.60 6.14 -4.73
N ALA A 21 3.93 6.50 -3.49
CA ALA A 21 3.01 7.02 -2.49
C ALA A 21 3.28 8.51 -2.20
N ASN A 22 3.20 9.33 -3.25
CA ASN A 22 3.43 10.79 -3.26
C ASN A 22 4.84 11.23 -2.82
N THR A 23 5.21 11.00 -1.56
CA THR A 23 6.47 11.44 -0.94
C THR A 23 7.50 10.32 -0.78
N TYR A 24 7.09 9.07 -0.95
CA TYR A 24 7.97 7.91 -0.83
C TYR A 24 7.60 6.82 -1.87
N LEU A 25 8.48 5.84 -2.00
CA LEU A 25 8.28 4.65 -2.82
C LEU A 25 8.06 3.45 -1.90
N GLU A 26 7.16 2.56 -2.31
CA GLU A 26 6.99 1.26 -1.67
C GLU A 26 7.49 0.17 -2.60
N ILE A 27 8.00 -0.90 -2.00
CA ILE A 27 8.48 -2.08 -2.71
C ILE A 27 7.74 -3.26 -2.12
N TRP A 28 7.07 -4.01 -2.98
CA TRP A 28 6.21 -5.11 -2.60
C TRP A 28 6.58 -6.38 -3.34
N ASP A 29 6.37 -7.52 -2.67
CA ASP A 29 6.16 -8.78 -3.38
C ASP A 29 4.89 -8.69 -4.24
N GLN A 30 4.91 -9.34 -5.40
CA GLN A 30 3.82 -9.24 -6.37
C GLN A 30 2.50 -9.82 -5.85
N VAL A 31 2.54 -10.93 -5.11
CA VAL A 31 1.33 -11.57 -4.58
C VAL A 31 0.75 -10.71 -3.46
N LEU A 32 1.59 -10.28 -2.53
CA LEU A 32 1.19 -9.41 -1.43
C LEU A 32 0.62 -8.07 -1.92
N TRP A 33 1.18 -7.51 -3.00
CA TRP A 33 0.66 -6.29 -3.61
C TRP A 33 -0.77 -6.45 -4.14
N GLU A 34 -1.08 -7.54 -4.86
CA GLU A 34 -2.43 -7.72 -5.41
C GLU A 34 -3.46 -7.99 -4.30
N GLU A 35 -3.08 -8.68 -3.22
CA GLU A 35 -3.93 -8.83 -2.02
C GLU A 35 -4.21 -7.48 -1.35
N GLU A 36 -3.17 -6.71 -1.05
CA GLU A 36 -3.30 -5.39 -0.41
C GLU A 36 -4.12 -4.42 -1.27
N LYS A 37 -3.87 -4.40 -2.58
CA LYS A 37 -4.61 -3.58 -3.53
C LYS A 37 -6.10 -3.94 -3.58
N ALA A 38 -6.44 -5.23 -3.53
CA ALA A 38 -7.85 -5.65 -3.52
C ALA A 38 -8.57 -5.17 -2.25
N ILE A 39 -7.92 -5.30 -1.09
CA ILE A 39 -8.44 -4.81 0.21
C ILE A 39 -8.58 -3.29 0.17
N SER A 40 -7.52 -2.58 -0.21
CA SER A 40 -7.49 -1.12 -0.29
C SER A 40 -8.53 -0.56 -1.27
N GLN A 41 -8.81 -1.25 -2.38
CA GLN A 41 -9.87 -0.86 -3.32
C GLN A 41 -11.26 -1.04 -2.72
N GLU A 42 -11.53 -2.14 -2.02
CA GLU A 42 -12.81 -2.38 -1.37
C GLU A 42 -13.10 -1.33 -0.28
N GLN A 43 -12.07 -0.93 0.46
CA GLN A 43 -12.20 0.03 1.57
C GLN A 43 -12.11 1.49 1.13
N SER A 44 -11.71 1.77 -0.12
CA SER A 44 -11.51 3.15 -0.61
C SER A 44 -12.76 4.03 -0.44
N TRP A 45 -13.94 3.50 -0.74
CA TRP A 45 -15.19 4.25 -0.58
C TRP A 45 -15.49 4.62 0.87
N GLN A 46 -15.28 3.68 1.80
CA GLN A 46 -15.53 3.91 3.23
C GLN A 46 -14.54 4.90 3.83
N ILE A 47 -13.29 4.87 3.38
CA ILE A 47 -12.24 5.78 3.82
C ILE A 47 -12.56 7.21 3.36
N ILE A 48 -12.89 7.39 2.07
CA ILE A 48 -13.18 8.72 1.50
C ILE A 48 -14.38 9.36 2.22
N GLU A 49 -15.49 8.63 2.37
CA GLU A 49 -16.69 9.14 3.04
C GLU A 49 -16.44 9.49 4.52
N SER A 50 -15.65 8.67 5.23
CA SER A 50 -15.30 8.93 6.62
C SER A 50 -14.44 10.18 6.80
N LEU A 51 -13.58 10.49 5.83
CA LEU A 51 -12.75 11.68 5.84
C LEU A 51 -13.58 12.95 5.60
N GLU A 52 -14.49 12.95 4.62
CA GLU A 52 -15.36 14.10 4.33
C GLU A 52 -16.23 14.49 5.53
N ARG A 53 -16.76 13.50 6.27
CA ARG A 53 -17.58 13.72 7.47
C ARG A 53 -16.81 14.33 8.65
N ARG A 54 -15.48 14.24 8.68
CA ARG A 54 -14.67 14.87 9.75
C ARG A 54 -14.46 16.37 9.53
N ASP A 55 -14.59 16.83 8.29
CA ASP A 55 -14.38 18.22 7.89
C ASP A 55 -15.67 19.06 7.86
N GLU A 56 -16.84 18.47 8.13
CA GLU A 56 -18.09 19.23 8.28
C GLU A 56 -18.15 19.96 9.64
N PRO A 57 -18.28 21.30 9.67
CA PRO A 57 -18.48 22.03 10.91
C PRO A 57 -19.91 21.79 11.44
N LYS A 58 -20.02 21.51 12.74
CA LYS A 58 -21.29 21.38 13.47
C LYS A 58 -22.09 22.67 13.52
#